data_AF-A0A4Y9Q8C0-F1
#
_entry.id   AF-A0A4Y9Q8C0-F1
#
_cell.length_a   1.000
_cell.length_b   1.000
_cell.length_c   1.000
_cell.angle_alpha   90.00
_cell.angle_beta   90.00
_cell.angle_gamma   90.00
#
_symmetry.space_group_name_H-M   'P 1'
#
loop_
_entity.id
_entity.type
_entity.pdbx_description
1 polymer ?
#
loop_
_entity_poly.entity_id
_entity_poly.type
_entity_poly.pdbx_seq_one_letter_code
_entity_poly.pdbx_strand_id
1 'polypeptide(L)'
;MSSPRDRDGSDDGSDWQEPAHLSDDQPDQPNIADRRKTPRDDVPADRDAWQPPGWDLPAASPDRDGGVDPSAAPPATQAPPGRGGGLFGRRARDPEMERAYTLETDPVGAQSWALQHGWTVSDGSGPEDAALGELIASSPVRPGKEARAASVLRGRYGSLELVAFDIAYPLGQGLVPKYAVTAAPLLGAVPGLRLSPARLWKHRTAGLVPIASGNEAFDTRWLLLAAEDGPQVRRLSQDPAVHGLLLGSDDGDEFWTAGGFLAAVRPDGHRPQLLEHHARLLTAIVGALAAGH
;
A
#
# COMPACT_ATOMS: atom_id res chain seq x y z
N MET A 1 -62.04 -28.54 7.33
CA MET A 1 -61.11 -28.98 8.39
C MET A 1 -59.92 -28.04 8.31
N SER A 2 -59.91 -26.96 9.09
CA SER A 2 -59.28 -26.88 10.44
C SER A 2 -57.76 -27.06 10.33
N SER A 3 -56.86 -26.17 10.73
CA SER A 3 -56.88 -24.84 11.36
C SER A 3 -55.47 -24.23 11.17
N PRO A 4 -55.30 -22.91 11.37
CA PRO A 4 -54.01 -22.22 11.30
C PRO A 4 -53.17 -22.50 12.55
N ARG A 5 -51.84 -22.40 12.44
CA ARG A 5 -50.97 -22.25 13.61
C ARG A 5 -50.43 -20.83 13.65
N ASP A 6 -51.07 -20.05 14.51
CA ASP A 6 -50.44 -18.98 15.26
C ASP A 6 -49.23 -19.54 16.03
N ARG A 7 -48.16 -18.74 16.07
CA ARG A 7 -47.20 -18.80 17.15
C ARG A 7 -46.89 -17.36 17.56
N ASP A 8 -47.55 -16.96 18.63
CA ASP A 8 -47.22 -15.83 19.47
C ASP A 8 -45.78 -15.91 19.99
N GLY A 9 -45.19 -14.72 20.15
CA GLY A 9 -44.54 -14.31 21.40
C GLY A 9 -43.22 -14.98 21.76
N SER A 10 -42.12 -14.26 21.48
CA SER A 10 -41.01 -14.15 22.44
C SER A 10 -40.53 -12.71 22.43
N ASP A 11 -41.17 -11.93 23.29
CA ASP A 11 -40.60 -10.78 23.97
C ASP A 11 -39.50 -11.32 24.89
N ASP A 12 -38.24 -11.25 24.45
CA ASP A 12 -37.09 -11.46 25.33
C ASP A 12 -36.54 -10.09 25.69
N GLY A 13 -36.94 -9.67 26.89
CA GLY A 13 -36.48 -8.47 27.56
C GLY A 13 -34.96 -8.42 27.62
N SER A 14 -34.40 -7.41 26.98
CA SER A 14 -33.14 -6.85 27.44
C SER A 14 -33.48 -5.73 28.41
N ASP A 15 -33.62 -6.11 29.69
CA ASP A 15 -33.54 -5.20 30.86
C ASP A 15 -32.13 -4.60 30.92
N TRP A 16 -31.78 -3.78 29.93
CA TRP A 16 -30.65 -2.88 30.05
C TRP A 16 -31.10 -1.71 30.92
N GLN A 17 -30.90 -1.85 32.22
CA GLN A 17 -30.98 -0.73 33.15
C GLN A 17 -29.79 0.20 32.90
N GLU A 18 -30.10 1.38 32.39
CA GLU A 18 -29.15 2.48 32.30
C GLU A 18 -28.64 2.84 33.72
N PRO A 19 -27.32 2.90 33.95
CA PRO A 19 -26.76 3.23 35.26
C PRO A 19 -27.22 4.61 35.74
N ALA A 20 -27.66 4.71 36.99
CA ALA A 20 -28.20 5.92 37.63
C ALA A 20 -27.26 7.14 37.68
N HIS A 21 -26.02 7.03 37.20
CA HIS A 21 -25.09 8.16 37.07
C HIS A 21 -25.17 8.85 35.69
N LEU A 22 -26.03 8.37 34.79
CA LEU A 22 -26.35 9.04 33.52
C LEU A 22 -27.63 9.88 33.59
N SER A 23 -28.38 9.80 34.70
CA SER A 23 -29.58 10.61 34.97
C SER A 23 -29.28 11.80 35.88
N ASP A 24 -28.11 12.42 35.75
CA ASP A 24 -27.82 13.67 36.43
C ASP A 24 -28.25 14.85 35.56
N ASP A 25 -29.30 15.51 36.05
CA ASP A 25 -29.80 16.84 35.71
C ASP A 25 -28.66 17.85 35.95
N GLN A 26 -27.79 18.00 34.95
CA GLN A 26 -26.64 18.89 34.98
C GLN A 26 -27.05 20.24 34.38
N PRO A 27 -26.85 21.37 35.10
CA PRO A 27 -27.26 22.68 34.60
C PRO A 27 -26.56 23.02 33.28
N ASP A 28 -27.36 23.50 32.33
CA ASP A 28 -27.00 23.98 30.99
C ASP A 28 -25.60 24.59 30.93
N GLN A 29 -24.61 23.78 30.52
CA GLN A 29 -23.32 24.29 30.06
C GLN A 29 -23.48 24.67 28.58
N PRO A 30 -23.09 25.89 28.18
CA PRO A 30 -23.30 26.33 26.81
C PRO A 30 -22.52 25.44 25.82
N ASN A 31 -23.28 24.93 24.85
CA ASN A 31 -22.83 24.11 23.74
C ASN A 31 -21.61 24.76 23.03
N ILE A 32 -20.65 23.93 22.59
CA ILE A 32 -19.44 24.34 21.87
C ILE A 32 -19.75 25.19 20.63
N ALA A 33 -20.95 25.03 20.06
CA ALA A 33 -21.45 25.86 18.96
C ALA A 33 -21.69 27.35 19.34
N ASP A 34 -22.01 27.64 20.61
CA ASP A 34 -22.30 29.02 21.06
C ASP A 34 -21.04 29.79 21.49
N ARG A 35 -19.94 29.11 21.85
CA ARG A 35 -18.64 29.78 22.10
C ARG A 35 -18.01 30.42 20.87
N ARG A 36 -18.51 30.11 19.65
CA ARG A 36 -18.03 30.71 18.40
C ARG A 36 -18.76 32.00 18.01
N LYS A 37 -19.79 32.42 18.77
CA LYS A 37 -20.60 33.61 18.45
C LYS A 37 -20.24 34.86 19.26
N THR A 38 -19.39 34.74 20.28
CA THR A 38 -18.83 35.90 20.99
C THR A 38 -17.51 36.31 20.33
N PRO A 39 -17.41 37.53 19.77
CA PRO A 39 -16.13 38.10 19.35
C PRO A 39 -15.21 38.13 20.56
N ARG A 40 -13.99 37.62 20.41
CA ARG A 40 -12.96 37.74 21.43
C ARG A 40 -12.47 39.19 21.40
N ASP A 41 -12.88 39.97 22.40
CA ASP A 41 -12.38 41.33 22.59
C ASP A 41 -10.85 41.33 22.73
N ASP A 42 -10.28 42.40 22.17
CA ASP A 42 -8.88 42.63 21.86
C ASP A 42 -7.89 42.25 22.97
N VAL A 43 -6.99 41.32 22.64
CA VAL A 43 -5.70 41.18 23.32
C VAL A 43 -4.64 41.64 22.33
N PRO A 44 -3.92 42.75 22.56
CA PRO A 44 -2.77 43.07 21.72
C PRO A 44 -1.76 41.94 21.85
N ALA A 45 -1.53 41.23 20.75
CA ALA A 45 -0.49 40.23 20.65
C ALA A 45 0.87 40.94 20.63
N ASP A 46 1.40 41.21 21.82
CA ASP A 46 2.78 41.58 22.02
C ASP A 46 3.63 40.37 21.62
N ARG A 47 4.14 40.40 20.38
CA ARG A 47 4.84 39.28 19.72
C ARG A 47 6.23 39.01 20.31
N ASP A 48 6.66 39.80 21.30
CA ASP A 48 8.01 39.74 21.87
C ASP A 48 8.06 39.20 23.31
N ALA A 49 6.93 38.81 23.92
CA ALA A 49 6.87 38.48 25.35
C ALA A 49 7.14 37.00 25.71
N TRP A 50 7.39 36.11 24.75
CA TRP A 50 7.71 34.70 25.04
C TRP A 50 9.10 34.32 24.53
N GLN A 51 10.14 34.83 25.23
CA GLN A 51 11.48 34.28 25.14
C GLN A 51 11.96 33.90 26.55
N PRO A 52 12.19 32.60 26.85
CA PRO A 52 12.78 32.18 28.11
C PRO A 52 14.21 32.74 28.25
N PRO A 53 14.67 33.06 29.48
CA PRO A 53 16.01 33.62 29.70
C PRO A 53 17.11 32.68 29.18
N GLY A 54 18.00 33.18 28.31
CA GLY A 54 19.14 32.43 27.77
C GLY A 54 18.97 31.88 26.35
N TRP A 55 17.95 32.32 25.60
CA TRP A 55 17.71 31.91 24.21
C TRP A 55 18.03 32.99 23.16
N ASP A 56 19.01 33.85 23.45
CA ASP A 56 19.58 34.76 22.47
C ASP A 56 20.44 33.96 21.48
N LEU A 57 19.90 33.72 20.29
CA LEU A 57 20.69 33.18 19.18
C LEU A 57 21.65 34.28 18.69
N PRO A 58 22.96 34.01 18.53
CA PRO A 58 23.87 34.97 17.92
C PRO A 58 23.42 35.25 16.48
N ALA A 59 23.53 36.50 16.05
CA ALA A 59 23.22 36.90 14.68
C ALA A 59 24.01 36.03 13.68
N ALA A 60 23.32 35.41 12.73
CA ALA A 60 23.95 34.59 11.70
C ALA A 60 24.78 35.48 10.77
N SER A 61 26.11 35.46 10.94
CA SER A 61 27.05 36.03 9.98
C SER A 61 27.11 35.14 8.73
N PRO A 62 26.98 35.68 7.51
CA PRO A 62 27.16 34.91 6.30
C PRO A 62 28.64 34.90 5.92
N ASP A 63 29.36 33.85 6.28
CA ASP A 63 30.67 33.54 5.68
C ASP A 63 30.66 32.15 5.07
N ARG A 64 30.65 32.12 3.73
CA ARG A 64 31.10 31.01 2.91
C ARG A 64 32.59 31.21 2.68
N ASP A 65 33.39 30.22 3.10
CA ASP A 65 34.51 29.62 2.35
C ASP A 65 35.47 28.91 3.32
N GLY A 66 35.69 27.61 3.13
CA GLY A 66 36.71 26.86 3.87
C GLY A 66 36.43 25.36 3.92
N GLY A 67 37.29 24.57 3.28
CA GLY A 67 37.10 23.15 2.97
C GLY A 67 36.78 22.23 4.16
N VAL A 68 35.98 21.20 3.86
CA VAL A 68 35.61 20.14 4.80
C VAL A 68 36.67 19.04 4.75
N ASP A 69 37.36 18.87 5.87
CA ASP A 69 38.20 17.71 6.24
C ASP A 69 37.29 16.47 6.42
N PRO A 70 37.56 15.32 5.75
CA PRO A 70 36.71 14.13 5.85
C PRO A 70 36.85 13.33 7.16
N SER A 71 37.54 13.84 8.18
CA SER A 71 37.68 13.15 9.48
C SER A 71 36.87 13.78 10.61
N ALA A 72 35.54 13.74 10.51
CA ALA A 72 34.66 14.06 11.65
C ALA A 72 33.37 13.23 11.60
N ALA A 73 33.46 11.96 11.96
CA ALA A 73 32.30 11.15 12.29
C ALA A 73 31.81 11.52 13.72
N PRO A 74 30.49 11.71 13.96
CA PRO A 74 30.00 11.97 15.30
C PRO A 74 30.10 10.71 16.18
N PRO A 75 30.48 10.83 17.47
CA PRO A 75 30.56 9.68 18.36
C PRO A 75 29.16 9.13 18.65
N ALA A 76 29.00 7.82 18.51
CA ALA A 76 27.81 7.08 18.88
C ALA A 76 27.53 7.25 20.38
N THR A 77 26.40 7.88 20.70
CA THR A 77 25.89 8.02 22.07
C THR A 77 25.48 6.62 22.58
N GLN A 78 26.30 6.04 23.46
CA GLN A 78 25.96 4.81 24.17
C GLN A 78 24.82 5.11 25.17
N ALA A 79 23.68 4.45 24.98
CA ALA A 79 22.60 4.44 25.96
C ALA A 79 22.96 3.53 27.16
N PRO A 80 22.58 3.90 28.39
CA PRO A 80 22.95 3.16 29.60
C PRO A 80 22.20 1.81 29.70
N PRO A 81 22.81 0.76 30.29
CA PRO A 81 22.19 -0.55 30.45
C PRO A 81 21.12 -0.51 31.55
N GLY A 82 19.85 -0.47 31.17
CA GLY A 82 18.71 -0.63 32.07
C GLY A 82 18.61 -2.07 32.59
N ARG A 83 18.98 -2.27 33.86
CA ARG A 83 18.57 -3.44 34.66
C ARG A 83 17.08 -3.31 34.99
N GLY A 84 16.26 -4.26 34.53
CA GLY A 84 14.87 -4.41 34.94
C GLY A 84 14.31 -5.75 34.48
N GLY A 85 14.17 -6.69 35.41
CA GLY A 85 13.72 -8.06 35.16
C GLY A 85 12.23 -8.20 34.83
N GLY A 86 11.91 -9.20 34.02
CA GLY A 86 10.56 -9.69 33.74
C GLY A 86 10.62 -11.03 32.99
N LEU A 87 9.96 -12.05 33.52
CA LEU A 87 10.01 -13.48 33.13
C LEU A 87 9.35 -13.84 31.77
N PHE A 88 9.39 -12.96 30.78
CA PHE A 88 8.98 -13.27 29.40
C PHE A 88 9.95 -12.60 28.43
N GLY A 89 10.88 -13.40 27.90
CA GLY A 89 11.95 -12.93 27.03
C GLY A 89 11.43 -12.19 25.80
N ARG A 90 11.74 -10.89 25.72
CA ARG A 90 11.73 -10.17 24.45
C ARG A 90 12.81 -10.78 23.57
N ARG A 91 12.41 -11.53 22.54
CA ARG A 91 13.32 -11.89 21.45
C ARG A 91 13.84 -10.57 20.88
N ALA A 92 15.16 -10.37 20.92
CA ALA A 92 15.81 -9.33 20.14
C ALA A 92 15.38 -9.54 18.68
N ARG A 93 14.71 -8.56 18.08
CA ARG A 93 14.42 -8.58 16.65
C ARG A 93 15.75 -8.52 15.92
N ASP A 94 15.91 -9.41 14.96
CA ASP A 94 17.08 -9.45 14.11
C ASP A 94 17.14 -8.16 13.27
N PRO A 95 18.21 -7.36 13.34
CA PRO A 95 18.34 -6.15 12.52
C PRO A 95 18.35 -6.45 11.01
N GLU A 96 18.64 -7.69 10.57
CA GLU A 96 18.45 -8.09 9.17
C GLU A 96 16.97 -8.29 8.81
N MET A 97 16.12 -8.75 9.74
CA MET A 97 14.67 -8.70 9.55
C MET A 97 14.18 -7.25 9.47
N GLU A 98 14.66 -6.34 10.33
CA GLU A 98 14.26 -4.93 10.27
C GLU A 98 14.67 -4.24 8.94
N ARG A 99 15.82 -4.60 8.37
CA ARG A 99 16.19 -4.14 7.01
C ARG A 99 15.33 -4.77 5.91
N ALA A 100 14.98 -6.06 6.03
CA ALA A 100 14.04 -6.72 5.11
C ALA A 100 12.60 -6.17 5.19
N TYR A 101 12.26 -5.45 6.27
CA TYR A 101 10.99 -4.73 6.45
C TYR A 101 11.13 -3.21 6.36
N THR A 102 12.28 -2.69 5.89
CA THR A 102 12.38 -1.26 5.61
C THR A 102 11.58 -0.97 4.35
N LEU A 103 10.33 -0.56 4.54
CA LEU A 103 9.42 -0.16 3.49
C LEU A 103 10.06 0.99 2.69
N GLU A 104 10.59 0.69 1.51
CA GLU A 104 11.11 1.69 0.59
C GLU A 104 9.95 2.25 -0.23
N THR A 105 9.37 3.35 0.24
CA THR A 105 8.29 4.10 -0.44
C THR A 105 8.72 5.54 -0.69
N ASP A 106 8.41 6.08 -1.87
CA ASP A 106 8.64 7.48 -2.23
C ASP A 106 7.43 8.01 -3.02
N PRO A 107 6.30 8.26 -2.33
CA PRO A 107 5.06 8.67 -3.00
C PRO A 107 5.19 10.05 -3.67
N VAL A 108 5.98 10.96 -3.08
CA VAL A 108 6.20 12.30 -3.65
C VAL A 108 7.06 12.22 -4.90
N GLY A 109 8.13 11.43 -4.89
CA GLY A 109 8.96 11.19 -6.07
C GLY A 109 8.20 10.46 -7.17
N ALA A 110 7.38 9.46 -6.82
CA ALA A 110 6.52 8.75 -7.77
C ALA A 110 5.51 9.69 -8.45
N GLN A 111 4.83 10.55 -7.69
CA GLN A 111 3.90 11.56 -8.24
C GLN A 111 4.63 12.60 -9.10
N SER A 112 5.80 13.06 -8.67
CA SER A 112 6.62 14.01 -9.43
C SER A 112 7.09 13.43 -10.75
N TRP A 113 7.56 12.18 -10.74
CA TRP A 113 7.92 11.42 -11.94
C TRP A 113 6.73 11.25 -12.88
N ALA A 114 5.55 10.90 -12.33
CA ALA A 114 4.33 10.71 -13.11
C ALA A 114 3.96 12.00 -13.87
N LEU A 115 3.93 13.14 -13.17
CA LEU A 115 3.64 14.44 -13.78
C LEU A 115 4.65 14.81 -14.89
N GLN A 116 5.95 14.51 -14.69
CA GLN A 116 6.98 14.73 -15.70
C GLN A 116 6.76 13.88 -16.97
N HIS A 117 6.16 12.70 -16.83
CA HIS A 117 5.84 11.81 -17.93
C HIS A 117 4.42 12.02 -18.50
N GLY A 118 3.73 13.09 -18.08
CA GLY A 118 2.39 13.42 -18.54
C GLY A 118 1.30 12.49 -18.00
N TRP A 119 1.57 11.78 -16.90
CA TRP A 119 0.58 10.97 -16.20
C TRP A 119 -0.26 11.84 -15.27
N THR A 120 -1.50 11.44 -15.06
CA THR A 120 -2.43 12.09 -14.13
C THR A 120 -2.34 11.45 -12.74
N VAL A 121 -2.58 12.25 -11.70
CA VAL A 121 -2.56 11.82 -10.30
C VAL A 121 -3.95 12.00 -9.68
N SER A 122 -4.45 11.01 -8.95
CA SER A 122 -5.61 11.12 -8.05
C SER A 122 -5.27 10.55 -6.67
N ASP A 123 -6.09 10.88 -5.67
CA ASP A 123 -5.93 10.36 -4.30
C ASP A 123 -6.52 8.95 -4.11
N GLY A 124 -7.16 8.38 -5.15
CA GLY A 124 -7.82 7.08 -5.08
C GLY A 124 -9.27 7.12 -4.60
N SER A 125 -9.86 8.30 -4.40
CA SER A 125 -11.24 8.46 -3.93
C SER A 125 -12.25 8.80 -5.02
N GLY A 126 -11.79 9.01 -6.26
CA GLY A 126 -12.63 9.41 -7.39
C GLY A 126 -13.50 8.25 -7.92
N PRO A 127 -14.60 8.55 -8.63
CA PRO A 127 -15.44 7.52 -9.27
C PRO A 127 -14.67 6.67 -10.29
N GLU A 128 -13.65 7.23 -10.95
CA GLU A 128 -12.74 6.54 -11.87
C GLU A 128 -11.82 5.51 -11.17
N ASP A 129 -11.66 5.62 -9.85
CA ASP A 129 -10.86 4.72 -9.02
C ASP A 129 -11.68 3.52 -8.51
N ALA A 130 -13.02 3.54 -8.66
CA ALA A 130 -13.89 2.48 -8.17
C ALA A 130 -13.55 1.09 -8.74
N ALA A 131 -13.09 1.03 -10.00
CA ALA A 131 -12.66 -0.21 -10.64
C ALA A 131 -11.43 -0.86 -9.97
N LEU A 132 -10.60 -0.07 -9.26
CA LEU A 132 -9.43 -0.59 -8.54
C LEU A 132 -9.82 -1.44 -7.32
N GLY A 133 -11.06 -1.30 -6.83
CA GLY A 133 -11.57 -2.12 -5.73
C GLY A 133 -11.56 -3.61 -6.03
N GLU A 134 -11.84 -4.02 -7.27
CA GLU A 134 -11.78 -5.44 -7.68
C GLU A 134 -10.34 -5.97 -7.65
N LEU A 135 -9.37 -5.19 -8.15
CA LEU A 135 -7.94 -5.52 -8.10
C LEU A 135 -7.43 -5.68 -6.65
N ILE A 136 -7.85 -4.80 -5.75
CA ILE A 136 -7.51 -4.89 -4.32
C ILE A 136 -8.15 -6.15 -3.71
N ALA A 137 -9.43 -6.39 -3.98
CA ALA A 137 -10.16 -7.52 -3.43
C ALA A 137 -9.58 -8.86 -3.89
N SER A 138 -9.16 -8.96 -5.15
CA SER A 138 -8.56 -10.17 -5.73
C SER A 138 -7.06 -10.32 -5.43
N SER A 139 -6.41 -9.27 -4.92
CA SER A 139 -4.96 -9.19 -4.77
C SER A 139 -4.39 -10.39 -3.99
N PRO A 140 -3.22 -10.91 -4.41
CA PRO A 140 -2.59 -12.06 -3.76
C PRO A 140 -2.09 -11.76 -2.34
N VAL A 141 -1.87 -10.48 -2.00
CA VAL A 141 -1.40 -10.05 -0.67
C VAL A 141 -2.53 -9.98 0.38
N ARG A 142 -3.77 -10.26 -0.02
CA ARG A 142 -4.97 -10.35 0.85
C ARG A 142 -5.12 -9.14 1.77
N PRO A 143 -5.30 -7.95 1.20
CA PRO A 143 -5.49 -6.76 2.00
C PRO A 143 -6.77 -6.85 2.85
N GLY A 144 -6.74 -6.18 4.01
CA GLY A 144 -7.88 -6.15 4.94
C GLY A 144 -9.04 -5.32 4.37
N LYS A 145 -10.21 -5.37 5.03
CA LYS A 145 -11.43 -4.67 4.57
C LYS A 145 -11.29 -3.15 4.49
N GLU A 146 -10.38 -2.58 5.27
CA GLU A 146 -10.14 -1.12 5.33
C GLU A 146 -9.09 -0.65 4.31
N ALA A 147 -8.47 -1.58 3.59
CA ALA A 147 -7.48 -1.24 2.59
C ALA A 147 -8.14 -0.55 1.40
N ARG A 148 -7.50 0.50 0.89
CA ARG A 148 -7.98 1.27 -0.26
C ARG A 148 -6.83 1.65 -1.18
N ALA A 149 -7.16 1.98 -2.42
CA ALA A 149 -6.22 2.59 -3.34
C ALA A 149 -5.84 3.98 -2.82
N ALA A 150 -4.56 4.34 -2.97
CA ALA A 150 -4.03 5.66 -2.67
C ALA A 150 -2.94 6.01 -3.69
N SER A 151 -2.65 7.31 -3.82
CA SER A 151 -1.59 7.82 -4.71
C SER A 151 -1.72 7.27 -6.13
N VAL A 152 -2.93 7.32 -6.70
CA VAL A 152 -3.20 6.68 -7.98
C VAL A 152 -2.57 7.51 -9.10
N LEU A 153 -1.80 6.86 -9.96
CA LEU A 153 -1.11 7.41 -11.11
C LEU A 153 -1.65 6.72 -12.35
N ARG A 154 -2.01 7.48 -13.39
CA ARG A 154 -2.48 6.94 -14.67
C ARG A 154 -1.77 7.58 -15.83
N GLY A 155 -1.34 6.78 -16.78
CA GLY A 155 -0.82 7.29 -18.04
C GLY A 155 -0.23 6.20 -18.90
N ARG A 156 0.46 6.62 -19.94
CA ARG A 156 0.98 5.72 -20.96
C ARG A 156 2.47 5.44 -20.74
N TYR A 157 2.85 4.17 -20.90
CA TYR A 157 4.25 3.73 -21.01
C TYR A 157 4.42 2.93 -22.30
N GLY A 158 5.16 3.49 -23.26
CA GLY A 158 5.27 2.90 -24.59
C GLY A 158 3.89 2.78 -25.25
N SER A 159 3.46 1.54 -25.52
CA SER A 159 2.15 1.23 -26.10
C SER A 159 1.08 0.85 -25.07
N LEU A 160 1.41 0.79 -23.78
CA LEU A 160 0.47 0.39 -22.73
C LEU A 160 -0.09 1.60 -21.99
N GLU A 161 -1.41 1.61 -21.80
CA GLU A 161 -2.03 2.38 -20.71
C GLU A 161 -1.75 1.66 -19.39
N LEU A 162 -1.38 2.40 -18.35
CA LEU A 162 -1.10 1.87 -17.03
C LEU A 162 -1.84 2.67 -15.97
N VAL A 163 -2.25 1.97 -14.93
CA VAL A 163 -2.66 2.54 -13.65
C VAL A 163 -1.75 1.98 -12.55
N ALA A 164 -1.17 2.85 -11.75
CA ALA A 164 -0.35 2.49 -10.59
C ALA A 164 -0.96 3.09 -9.32
N PHE A 165 -1.00 2.34 -8.23
CA PHE A 165 -1.54 2.81 -6.96
C PHE A 165 -0.96 2.02 -5.79
N ASP A 166 -0.95 2.62 -4.62
CA ASP A 166 -0.61 1.89 -3.40
C ASP A 166 -1.88 1.32 -2.75
N ILE A 167 -1.80 0.08 -2.27
CA ILE A 167 -2.74 -0.46 -1.30
C ILE A 167 -2.34 0.11 0.06
N ALA A 168 -3.13 1.07 0.54
CA ALA A 168 -2.88 1.78 1.77
C ALA A 168 -3.91 1.44 2.85
N TYR A 169 -3.46 1.50 4.10
CA TYR A 169 -4.27 1.21 5.28
C TYR A 169 -4.45 2.47 6.12
N PRO A 170 -5.64 2.71 6.69
CA PRO A 170 -5.82 3.79 7.63
C PRO A 170 -4.97 3.52 8.88
N LEU A 171 -4.20 4.52 9.30
CA LEU A 171 -3.47 4.51 10.57
C LEU A 171 -3.58 5.90 11.21
N GLY A 172 -4.40 6.00 12.26
CA GLY A 172 -4.73 7.29 12.87
C GLY A 172 -5.46 8.20 11.88
N GLN A 173 -4.88 9.36 11.59
CA GLN A 173 -5.42 10.33 10.63
C GLN A 173 -4.84 10.16 9.20
N GLY A 174 -3.89 9.23 9.02
CA GLY A 174 -3.16 9.06 7.77
C GLY A 174 -3.44 7.75 7.06
N LEU A 175 -2.86 7.62 5.87
CA LEU A 175 -2.76 6.38 5.11
C LEU A 175 -1.32 5.90 5.08
N VAL A 176 -1.13 4.60 5.29
CA VAL A 176 0.19 3.95 5.18
C VAL A 176 0.17 3.00 4.00
N PRO A 177 0.87 3.30 2.89
CA PRO A 177 1.03 2.38 1.78
C PRO A 177 1.83 1.15 2.24
N LYS A 178 1.39 -0.05 1.85
CA LYS A 178 2.13 -1.29 2.14
C LYS A 178 2.46 -2.12 0.91
N TYR A 179 1.71 -1.92 -0.18
CA TYR A 179 1.90 -2.67 -1.41
C TYR A 179 1.74 -1.73 -2.60
N ALA A 180 2.68 -1.78 -3.53
CA ALA A 180 2.65 -1.06 -4.78
C ALA A 180 2.00 -1.96 -5.83
N VAL A 181 0.92 -1.51 -6.44
CA VAL A 181 0.24 -2.20 -7.54
C VAL A 181 0.35 -1.40 -8.82
N THR A 182 0.87 -2.00 -9.89
CA THR A 182 0.78 -1.43 -11.24
C THR A 182 0.00 -2.39 -12.12
N ALA A 183 -0.96 -1.87 -12.89
CA ALA A 183 -1.85 -2.68 -13.69
C ALA A 183 -2.01 -2.12 -15.11
N ALA A 184 -2.05 -3.03 -16.07
CA ALA A 184 -2.34 -2.77 -17.48
C ALA A 184 -3.74 -3.32 -17.82
N PRO A 185 -4.66 -2.51 -18.38
CA PRO A 185 -5.92 -3.02 -18.88
C PRO A 185 -5.63 -3.92 -20.09
N LEU A 186 -6.28 -5.07 -20.12
CA LEU A 186 -6.19 -6.03 -21.21
C LEU A 186 -7.40 -5.89 -22.14
N LEU A 187 -7.17 -6.04 -23.44
CA LEU A 187 -8.24 -6.07 -24.43
C LEU A 187 -8.67 -7.52 -24.69
N GLY A 188 -9.98 -7.78 -24.73
CA GLY A 188 -10.53 -9.09 -25.05
C GLY A 188 -10.66 -10.04 -23.85
N ALA A 189 -10.64 -11.35 -24.13
CA ALA A 189 -10.75 -12.37 -23.08
C ALA A 189 -9.45 -12.43 -22.26
N VAL A 190 -9.57 -12.17 -20.96
CA VAL A 190 -8.45 -12.19 -20.02
C VAL A 190 -8.33 -13.58 -19.41
N PRO A 191 -7.24 -14.33 -19.65
CA PRO A 191 -7.04 -15.63 -19.03
C PRO A 191 -6.85 -15.43 -17.52
N GLY A 192 -7.59 -16.17 -16.70
CA GLY A 192 -7.36 -16.20 -15.26
C GLY A 192 -5.98 -16.78 -14.97
N LEU A 193 -5.01 -15.96 -14.59
CA LEU A 193 -3.64 -16.39 -14.32
C LEU A 193 -3.04 -15.72 -13.09
N ARG A 194 -1.95 -16.33 -12.63
CA ARG A 194 -1.05 -15.82 -11.60
C ARG A 194 0.37 -16.26 -11.89
N LEU A 195 1.32 -15.34 -11.90
CA LEU A 195 2.74 -15.60 -12.07
C LEU A 195 3.47 -15.13 -10.83
N SER A 196 4.08 -16.05 -10.11
CA SER A 196 4.61 -15.80 -8.77
C SER A 196 6.00 -16.41 -8.62
N PRO A 197 6.88 -15.81 -7.81
CA PRO A 197 8.09 -16.47 -7.37
C PRO A 197 7.77 -17.80 -6.67
N ALA A 198 8.52 -18.84 -7.01
CA ALA A 198 8.35 -20.20 -6.49
C ALA A 198 8.53 -20.27 -4.96
N ARG A 199 9.33 -19.38 -4.36
CA ARG A 199 9.52 -19.32 -2.89
C ARG A 199 8.35 -18.72 -2.13
N LEU A 200 7.52 -17.90 -2.76
CA LEU A 200 6.43 -17.22 -2.05
C LEU A 200 5.32 -18.20 -1.70
N TRP A 201 4.67 -18.00 -0.56
CA TRP A 201 3.47 -18.76 -0.23
C TRP A 201 2.32 -18.30 -1.11
N LYS A 202 1.60 -19.24 -1.72
CA LYS A 202 0.44 -18.92 -2.56
C LYS A 202 -0.86 -19.11 -1.79
N HIS A 203 -1.69 -18.07 -1.81
CA HIS A 203 -3.05 -18.08 -1.27
C HIS A 203 -4.04 -17.82 -2.41
N ARG A 204 -5.32 -18.19 -2.28
CA ARG A 204 -6.35 -17.88 -3.31
C ARG A 204 -5.99 -18.40 -4.73
N THR A 205 -5.32 -19.54 -4.83
CA THR A 205 -5.02 -20.20 -6.11
C THR A 205 -6.11 -21.19 -6.53
N ALA A 206 -7.26 -21.21 -5.85
CA ALA A 206 -8.30 -22.19 -6.10
C ALA A 206 -8.76 -22.14 -7.57
N GLY A 207 -8.69 -23.29 -8.24
CA GLY A 207 -9.02 -23.41 -9.67
C GLY A 207 -7.86 -23.10 -10.63
N LEU A 208 -6.71 -22.62 -10.14
CA LEU A 208 -5.53 -22.43 -10.98
C LEU A 208 -4.63 -23.67 -10.93
N VAL A 209 -4.15 -24.10 -12.09
CA VAL A 209 -3.23 -25.22 -12.24
C VAL A 209 -1.86 -24.73 -12.75
N PRO A 210 -0.76 -25.38 -12.36
CA PRO A 210 0.57 -25.01 -12.82
C PRO A 210 0.74 -25.28 -14.31
N ILE A 211 1.35 -24.33 -15.01
CA ILE A 211 1.70 -24.41 -16.42
C ILE A 211 3.23 -24.44 -16.52
N ALA A 212 3.78 -25.53 -17.05
CA ALA A 212 5.21 -25.67 -17.22
C ALA A 212 5.74 -24.72 -18.30
N SER A 213 6.87 -24.07 -18.04
CA SER A 213 7.56 -23.27 -19.06
C SER A 213 8.41 -24.13 -20.00
N GLY A 214 8.86 -25.30 -19.53
CA GLY A 214 9.87 -26.12 -20.22
C GLY A 214 11.30 -25.60 -20.03
N ASN A 215 11.50 -24.61 -19.16
CA ASN A 215 12.79 -24.04 -18.79
C ASN A 215 13.05 -24.28 -17.30
N GLU A 216 13.96 -25.20 -16.98
CA GLU A 216 14.26 -25.59 -15.60
C GLU A 216 14.71 -24.41 -14.73
N ALA A 217 15.51 -23.48 -15.28
CA ALA A 217 15.98 -22.32 -14.55
C ALA A 217 14.83 -21.37 -14.19
N PHE A 218 13.86 -21.23 -15.09
CA PHE A 218 12.64 -20.47 -14.86
C PHE A 218 11.72 -21.18 -13.86
N ASP A 219 11.39 -22.45 -14.11
CA ASP A 219 10.47 -23.24 -13.28
C ASP A 219 10.98 -23.43 -11.83
N THR A 220 12.29 -23.30 -11.60
CA THR A 220 12.88 -23.30 -10.24
C THR A 220 12.59 -22.01 -9.48
N ARG A 221 12.52 -20.85 -10.17
CA ARG A 221 12.38 -19.53 -9.53
C ARG A 221 10.97 -18.95 -9.63
N TRP A 222 10.22 -19.33 -10.64
CA TRP A 222 8.91 -18.77 -10.99
C TRP A 222 7.90 -19.88 -11.24
N LEU A 223 6.65 -19.61 -10.88
CA LEU A 223 5.52 -20.52 -11.06
C LEU A 223 4.41 -19.77 -11.77
N LEU A 224 4.05 -20.22 -12.97
CA LEU A 224 2.84 -19.79 -13.66
C LEU A 224 1.68 -20.72 -13.30
N LEU A 225 0.60 -20.13 -12.79
CA LEU A 225 -0.66 -20.77 -12.51
C LEU A 225 -1.74 -20.18 -13.42
N ALA A 226 -2.61 -21.00 -14.01
CA ALA A 226 -3.71 -20.53 -14.84
C ALA A 226 -4.97 -21.36 -14.67
N ALA A 227 -6.14 -20.76 -14.91
CA ALA A 227 -7.43 -21.44 -14.86
C ALA A 227 -7.57 -22.48 -15.98
N GLU A 228 -6.97 -22.19 -17.14
CA GLU A 228 -7.00 -23.05 -18.32
C GLU A 228 -5.62 -23.05 -19.02
N ASP A 229 -5.22 -24.22 -19.52
CA ASP A 229 -4.01 -24.38 -20.34
C ASP A 229 -4.30 -24.02 -21.82
N GLY A 230 -4.53 -22.73 -22.04
CA GLY A 230 -4.83 -22.15 -23.36
C GLY A 230 -3.59 -21.68 -24.13
N PRO A 231 -3.74 -21.36 -25.44
CA PRO A 231 -2.63 -20.92 -26.29
C PRO A 231 -1.94 -19.64 -25.79
N GLN A 232 -2.71 -18.67 -25.27
CA GLN A 232 -2.16 -17.45 -24.66
C GLN A 232 -1.23 -17.76 -23.49
N VAL A 233 -1.66 -18.64 -22.59
CA VAL A 233 -0.92 -18.98 -21.37
C VAL A 233 0.31 -19.81 -21.69
N ARG A 234 0.23 -20.74 -22.65
CA ARG A 234 1.40 -21.49 -23.15
C ARG A 234 2.41 -20.58 -23.81
N ARG A 235 1.95 -19.57 -24.57
CA ARG A 235 2.84 -18.61 -25.20
C ARG A 235 3.56 -17.76 -24.16
N LEU A 236 2.84 -17.27 -23.15
CA LEU A 236 3.43 -16.60 -22.00
C LEU A 236 4.45 -17.50 -21.29
N SER A 237 4.10 -18.77 -21.04
CA SER A 237 4.98 -19.69 -20.32
C SER A 237 6.26 -19.99 -21.07
N GLN A 238 6.28 -19.85 -22.39
CA GLN A 238 7.43 -20.16 -23.25
C GLN A 238 8.15 -18.89 -23.77
N ASP A 239 7.73 -17.70 -23.36
CA ASP A 239 8.28 -16.45 -23.91
C ASP A 239 9.69 -16.15 -23.35
N PRO A 240 10.73 -16.14 -24.20
CA PRO A 240 12.11 -15.96 -23.75
C PRO A 240 12.40 -14.55 -23.23
N ALA A 241 11.69 -13.52 -23.69
CA ALA A 241 11.86 -12.16 -23.21
C ALA A 241 11.30 -12.01 -21.79
N VAL A 242 10.13 -12.61 -21.52
CA VAL A 242 9.56 -12.70 -20.17
C VAL A 242 10.49 -13.47 -19.24
N HIS A 243 11.02 -14.62 -19.66
CA HIS A 243 11.97 -15.40 -18.85
C HIS A 243 13.22 -14.60 -18.51
N GLY A 244 13.84 -13.96 -19.50
CA GLY A 244 15.06 -13.17 -19.31
C GLY A 244 14.86 -12.01 -18.34
N LEU A 245 13.73 -11.30 -18.44
CA LEU A 245 13.40 -10.20 -17.53
C LEU A 245 13.15 -10.68 -16.09
N LEU A 246 12.36 -11.73 -15.91
CA LEU A 246 12.01 -12.23 -14.58
C LEU A 246 13.21 -12.89 -13.87
N LEU A 247 14.03 -13.66 -14.60
CA LEU A 247 15.27 -14.21 -14.06
C LEU A 247 16.30 -13.13 -13.74
N GLY A 248 16.25 -11.98 -14.42
CA GLY A 248 17.08 -10.81 -14.10
C GLY A 248 16.57 -9.97 -12.93
N SER A 249 15.38 -10.25 -12.40
CA SER A 249 14.78 -9.52 -11.28
C SER A 249 15.10 -10.16 -9.91
N ASP A 250 14.81 -9.44 -8.83
CA ASP A 250 15.01 -9.89 -7.44
C ASP A 250 13.86 -10.76 -6.90
N ASP A 251 12.96 -11.21 -7.79
CA ASP A 251 11.79 -12.02 -7.50
C ASP A 251 10.87 -11.39 -6.42
N GLY A 252 10.83 -10.07 -6.26
CA GLY A 252 9.95 -9.38 -5.30
C GLY A 252 8.51 -9.21 -5.78
N ASP A 253 8.27 -9.44 -7.08
CA ASP A 253 7.01 -9.09 -7.73
C ASP A 253 6.13 -10.31 -7.97
N GLU A 254 4.83 -10.11 -7.84
CA GLU A 254 3.82 -11.13 -8.16
C GLU A 254 2.79 -10.56 -9.13
N PHE A 255 2.41 -11.34 -10.13
CA PHE A 255 1.48 -10.92 -11.17
C PHE A 255 0.17 -11.72 -11.12
N TRP A 256 -0.96 -11.08 -11.40
CA TRP A 256 -2.25 -11.74 -11.49
C TRP A 256 -3.20 -10.98 -12.41
N THR A 257 -4.24 -11.66 -12.87
CA THR A 257 -5.33 -11.04 -13.64
C THR A 257 -6.60 -10.91 -12.81
N ALA A 258 -7.26 -9.76 -12.86
CA ALA A 258 -8.59 -9.53 -12.30
C ALA A 258 -9.21 -8.24 -12.86
N GLY A 259 -10.53 -8.13 -12.90
CA GLY A 259 -11.23 -6.90 -13.35
C GLY A 259 -10.87 -6.43 -14.76
N GLY A 260 -10.43 -7.31 -15.65
CA GLY A 260 -9.95 -6.94 -16.98
C GLY A 260 -8.51 -6.41 -17.03
N PHE A 261 -7.76 -6.48 -15.93
CA PHE A 261 -6.38 -6.05 -15.83
C PHE A 261 -5.42 -7.24 -15.69
N LEU A 262 -4.17 -7.04 -16.13
CA LEU A 262 -3.00 -7.72 -15.60
C LEU A 262 -2.30 -6.78 -14.63
N ALA A 263 -2.11 -7.20 -13.39
CA ALA A 263 -1.48 -6.41 -12.33
C ALA A 263 -0.19 -7.06 -11.84
N ALA A 264 0.77 -6.23 -11.44
CA ALA A 264 1.98 -6.55 -10.69
C ALA A 264 1.84 -5.97 -9.28
N VAL A 265 2.26 -6.72 -8.26
CA VAL A 265 2.32 -6.23 -6.87
C VAL A 265 3.67 -6.51 -6.25
N ARG A 266 4.13 -5.56 -5.46
CA ARG A 266 5.32 -5.66 -4.64
C ARG A 266 5.02 -5.25 -3.19
N PRO A 267 5.60 -5.91 -2.16
CA PRO A 267 5.43 -5.53 -0.75
C PRO A 267 6.23 -4.29 -0.34
N ASP A 268 6.25 -3.28 -1.20
CA ASP A 268 6.85 -1.96 -1.02
C ASP A 268 5.80 -0.88 -1.32
N GLY A 269 6.11 0.41 -1.15
CA GLY A 269 5.31 1.48 -1.75
C GLY A 269 5.90 1.93 -3.09
N HIS A 270 5.12 2.64 -3.90
CA HIS A 270 5.64 3.13 -5.18
C HIS A 270 6.82 4.09 -5.00
N ARG A 271 7.78 3.94 -5.90
CA ARG A 271 8.90 4.83 -6.19
C ARG A 271 9.14 4.83 -7.70
N PRO A 272 9.77 5.88 -8.28
CA PRO A 272 9.96 5.99 -9.73
C PRO A 272 10.57 4.73 -10.37
N GLN A 273 11.59 4.14 -9.74
CA GLN A 273 12.28 2.96 -10.26
C GLN A 273 11.37 1.73 -10.30
N LEU A 274 10.46 1.60 -9.32
CA LEU A 274 9.51 0.50 -9.28
C LEU A 274 8.43 0.66 -10.37
N LEU A 275 7.96 1.88 -10.62
CA LEU A 275 7.03 2.17 -11.72
C LEU A 275 7.63 1.76 -13.07
N GLU A 276 8.86 2.17 -13.34
CA GLU A 276 9.56 1.82 -14.59
C GLU A 276 9.80 0.30 -14.71
N HIS A 277 10.16 -0.35 -13.61
CA HIS A 277 10.36 -1.79 -13.54
C HIS A 277 9.05 -2.56 -13.83
N HIS A 278 7.97 -2.24 -13.12
CA HIS A 278 6.66 -2.82 -13.37
C HIS A 278 6.18 -2.56 -14.80
N ALA A 279 6.34 -1.33 -15.32
CA ALA A 279 5.93 -0.98 -16.66
C ALA A 279 6.66 -1.83 -17.73
N ARG A 280 7.96 -2.09 -17.53
CA ARG A 280 8.75 -2.97 -18.39
C ARG A 280 8.27 -4.42 -18.34
N LEU A 281 8.04 -4.96 -17.15
CA LEU A 281 7.57 -6.34 -16.97
C LEU A 281 6.16 -6.53 -17.55
N LEU A 282 5.24 -5.60 -17.25
CA LEU A 282 3.88 -5.62 -17.80
C LEU A 282 3.89 -5.50 -19.32
N THR A 283 4.74 -4.66 -19.91
CA THR A 283 4.89 -4.57 -21.38
C THR A 283 5.25 -5.92 -21.99
N ALA A 284 6.23 -6.62 -21.42
CA ALA A 284 6.64 -7.94 -21.91
C ALA A 284 5.53 -8.99 -21.74
N ILE A 285 4.90 -9.05 -20.56
CA ILE A 285 3.87 -10.07 -20.26
C ILE A 285 2.60 -9.83 -21.10
N VAL A 286 2.13 -8.58 -21.20
CA VAL A 286 0.99 -8.22 -22.06
C VAL A 286 1.30 -8.55 -23.53
N GLY A 287 2.50 -8.23 -24.00
CA GLY A 287 2.94 -8.57 -25.35
C GLY A 287 2.90 -10.08 -25.62
N ALA A 288 3.40 -10.90 -24.70
CA ALA A 288 3.40 -12.35 -24.81
C ALA A 288 1.97 -12.93 -24.82
N LEU A 289 1.08 -12.41 -23.98
CA LEU A 289 -0.34 -12.80 -23.94
C LEU A 289 -1.06 -12.42 -25.23
N ALA A 290 -0.85 -11.20 -25.74
CA ALA A 290 -1.49 -10.72 -26.97
C ALA A 290 -1.04 -11.51 -28.21
N ALA A 291 0.19 -12.02 -28.24
CA ALA A 291 0.69 -12.84 -29.34
C ALA A 291 0.12 -14.27 -29.38
N GLY A 292 -0.63 -14.69 -28.35
CA GLY A 292 -1.22 -16.02 -28.25
C GLY A 292 -2.71 -16.12 -28.60
N HIS A 293 -3.25 -15.07 -29.22
CA HIS A 293 -4.60 -15.05 -29.80
C HIS A 293 -4.66 -15.75 -31.17
#